data_AF-A0A8I0S946-F1
#
_entry.id   AF-A0A8I0S946-F1
#
_cell.length_a   1.000
_cell.length_b   1.000
_cell.length_c   1.000
_cell.angle_alpha   90.00
_cell.angle_beta   90.00
_cell.angle_gamma   90.00
#
_symmetry.space_group_name_H-M   'P 1'
#
loop_
_entity.id
_entity.type
_entity.pdbx_description
1 polymer ?
#
loop_
_entity_poly.entity_id
_entity_poly.type
_entity_poly.pdbx_seq_one_letter_code
_entity_poly.pdbx_strand_id
1 'polypeptide(L)'
;MDLSYKELFKKIKDIEHEIIADIQSGQCLIKDIPELFVSQRVAMHIIVAQDGCLSNIPFSKLDNLSCLAACQLLSTNLLTIPQERMPWVSSQINEPMLSKLDEENKTQLICEKFVILDHRNIIYLPQTLKSDRAFIKKLCVCNPKILRILLRDQEDHELCLLAMESPHFTLACIPEIWRTASICITALQRNYREIFSFPTKFIDLKIIKEAIQKCEKEEVQAILDLLPVKEFDVDLVIMSVRKDESSFSKVPYEKITKEMIFEIAPFLNKYETLHHVPEDLFNANLSHRLINCNPMMLYGIPSKFRTKDLCTDAVARCGMALGAVPNHLKNDELYKVAVSNDGLSLKYVPTPYRDNEIPSLAIAQNGEAISYVPEDVIDEVLCRNAILQNPHAIYGIPKKLHCNEFFLIAIKQIPDVLKLVPTDMRTVEQCLIALEQDKTLYNFVPVQLRENPRILKLASKLGLVETIEETDWM
;
A
#
# COMPACT_ATOMS: atom_id res chain seq x y z
N MET A 1 23.49 36.52 -64.60
CA MET A 1 23.92 36.70 -63.19
C MET A 1 24.91 35.58 -62.91
N ASP A 2 26.20 35.88 -62.99
CA ASP A 2 27.27 34.95 -62.61
C ASP A 2 27.28 34.81 -61.08
N LEU A 3 26.38 34.00 -60.55
CA LEU A 3 26.51 33.52 -59.18
C LEU A 3 27.65 32.51 -59.18
N SER A 4 28.79 32.88 -58.59
CA SER A 4 29.83 31.88 -58.33
C SER A 4 29.22 30.78 -57.44
N TYR A 5 29.63 29.52 -57.62
CA TYR A 5 29.13 28.42 -56.79
C TYR A 5 29.19 28.74 -55.29
N LYS A 6 30.22 29.48 -54.85
CA LYS A 6 30.37 29.94 -53.45
C LYS A 6 29.23 30.86 -52.98
N GLU A 7 28.78 31.78 -53.83
CA GLU A 7 27.67 32.69 -53.49
C GLU A 7 26.33 31.96 -53.43
N LEU A 8 26.14 30.96 -54.30
CA LEU A 8 24.93 30.16 -54.33
C LEU A 8 24.82 29.26 -53.09
N PHE A 9 25.91 28.60 -52.68
CA PHE A 9 25.97 27.86 -51.41
C PHE A 9 25.77 28.76 -50.19
N LYS A 10 26.28 29.99 -50.23
CA LYS A 10 26.05 30.97 -49.15
C LYS A 10 24.57 31.30 -49.03
N LYS A 11 23.90 31.63 -50.13
CA LYS A 11 22.44 31.89 -50.13
C LYS A 11 21.62 30.70 -49.63
N ILE A 12 22.00 29.47 -49.97
CA ILE A 12 21.31 28.26 -49.46
C ILE A 12 21.46 28.16 -47.94
N LYS A 13 22.66 28.39 -47.41
CA LYS A 13 22.90 28.39 -45.95
C LYS A 13 22.14 29.52 -45.24
N ASP A 14 22.05 30.69 -45.86
CA ASP A 14 21.30 31.83 -45.31
C ASP A 14 19.80 31.49 -45.21
N ILE A 15 19.21 30.92 -46.27
CA ILE A 15 17.81 30.43 -46.28
C ILE A 15 17.60 29.34 -45.23
N GLU A 16 18.54 28.40 -45.10
CA GLU A 16 18.46 27.35 -44.08
C GLU A 16 18.46 27.93 -42.65
N HIS A 17 19.24 28.99 -42.40
CA HIS A 17 19.26 29.68 -41.11
C HIS A 17 17.94 30.42 -40.84
N GLU A 18 17.35 31.06 -41.85
CA GLU A 18 16.04 31.71 -41.73
C GLU A 18 14.95 30.67 -41.40
N ILE A 19 14.90 29.54 -42.11
CA ILE A 19 13.94 28.47 -41.84
C ILE A 19 14.10 27.93 -40.41
N ILE A 20 15.33 27.72 -39.94
CA ILE A 20 15.57 27.27 -38.57
C ILE A 20 15.11 28.31 -37.54
N ALA A 21 15.35 29.60 -37.80
CA ALA A 21 14.88 30.67 -36.93
C ALA A 21 13.35 30.72 -36.86
N ASP A 22 12.67 30.54 -38.00
CA ASP A 22 11.20 30.51 -38.07
C ASP A 22 10.59 29.27 -37.38
N ILE A 23 11.28 28.12 -37.44
CA ILE A 23 10.89 26.92 -36.67
C ILE A 23 11.03 27.18 -35.17
N GLN A 24 12.13 27.83 -34.74
CA GLN A 24 12.36 28.16 -33.34
C GLN A 24 11.37 29.18 -32.77
N SER A 25 10.93 30.13 -33.60
CA SER A 25 9.94 31.15 -33.22
C SER A 25 8.48 30.67 -33.36
N GLY A 26 8.25 29.48 -33.93
CA GLY A 26 6.93 28.92 -34.19
C GLY A 26 6.15 29.65 -35.29
N GLN A 27 6.83 30.44 -36.13
CA GLN A 27 6.22 31.27 -37.17
C GLN A 27 6.03 30.53 -38.50
N CYS A 28 6.69 29.39 -38.70
CA CYS A 28 6.56 28.57 -39.90
C CYS A 28 5.74 27.30 -39.66
N LEU A 29 4.72 27.07 -40.49
CA LEU A 29 4.08 25.76 -40.58
C LEU A 29 4.96 24.85 -41.43
N ILE A 30 5.38 23.71 -40.88
CA ILE A 30 6.35 22.80 -41.51
C ILE A 30 5.89 22.29 -42.89
N LYS A 31 4.58 22.28 -43.16
CA LYS A 31 3.98 21.94 -44.46
C LYS A 31 4.34 22.93 -45.57
N ASP A 32 4.74 24.14 -45.21
CA ASP A 32 5.06 25.23 -46.13
C ASP A 32 6.54 25.20 -46.54
N ILE A 33 7.36 24.35 -45.91
CA ILE A 33 8.78 24.18 -46.24
C ILE A 33 8.90 23.25 -47.46
N PRO A 34 9.42 23.71 -48.61
CA PRO A 34 9.60 22.84 -49.76
C PRO A 34 10.60 21.72 -49.45
N GLU A 35 10.33 20.49 -49.92
CA GLU A 35 11.17 19.30 -49.66
C GLU A 35 12.64 19.51 -50.06
N LEU A 36 12.92 20.37 -51.04
CA LEU A 36 14.29 20.70 -51.46
C LEU A 36 15.12 21.35 -50.33
N PHE A 37 14.48 22.13 -49.45
CA PHE A 37 15.12 22.83 -48.34
C PHE A 37 15.12 22.03 -47.02
N VAL A 38 14.50 20.85 -47.00
CA VAL A 38 14.59 19.93 -45.85
C VAL A 38 15.94 19.23 -45.89
N SER A 39 16.96 19.94 -45.39
CA SER A 39 18.28 19.36 -45.10
C SER A 39 18.19 18.48 -43.85
N GLN A 40 19.23 17.69 -43.59
CA GLN A 40 19.38 16.94 -42.33
C GLN A 40 19.25 17.86 -41.10
N ARG A 41 19.84 19.07 -41.16
CA ARG A 41 19.80 20.05 -40.08
C ARG A 41 18.39 20.59 -39.88
N VAL A 42 17.66 20.92 -40.94
CA VAL A 42 16.26 21.37 -40.86
C VAL A 42 15.37 20.25 -40.32
N ALA A 43 15.53 19.02 -40.83
CA ALA A 43 14.79 17.85 -40.34
C ALA A 43 15.00 17.63 -38.83
N MET A 44 16.24 17.71 -38.35
CA MET A 44 16.55 17.63 -36.92
C MET A 44 15.86 18.71 -36.08
N HIS A 45 15.80 19.95 -36.56
CA HIS A 45 15.10 21.04 -35.87
C HIS A 45 13.58 20.83 -35.84
N ILE A 46 13.00 20.34 -36.94
CA ILE A 46 11.58 19.97 -37.01
C ILE A 46 11.27 18.87 -35.99
N ILE A 47 12.08 17.81 -35.97
CA ILE A 47 11.91 16.66 -35.06
C ILE A 47 11.98 17.12 -33.60
N VAL A 48 12.94 17.96 -33.25
CA VAL A 48 13.10 18.48 -31.88
C VAL A 48 11.96 19.43 -31.51
N ALA A 49 11.50 20.28 -32.43
CA ALA A 49 10.39 21.20 -32.21
C ALA A 49 9.04 20.49 -32.05
N GLN A 50 8.85 19.34 -32.70
CA GLN A 50 7.62 18.53 -32.65
C GLN A 50 7.73 17.28 -31.76
N ASP A 51 8.66 17.25 -30.79
CA ASP A 51 8.79 16.16 -29.82
C ASP A 51 8.90 14.76 -30.46
N GLY A 52 9.63 14.67 -31.57
CA GLY A 52 9.85 13.41 -32.29
C GLY A 52 8.80 13.09 -33.36
N CYS A 53 7.78 13.93 -33.59
CA CYS A 53 6.77 13.63 -34.61
C CYS A 53 7.35 13.64 -36.03
N LEU A 54 7.11 12.55 -36.78
CA LEU A 54 7.60 12.38 -38.16
C LEU A 54 6.59 12.76 -39.24
N SER A 55 5.36 13.11 -38.88
CA SER A 55 4.21 13.26 -39.81
C SER A 55 4.40 14.24 -40.97
N ASN A 56 5.29 15.22 -40.84
CA ASN A 56 5.52 16.26 -41.84
C ASN A 56 6.92 16.18 -42.48
N ILE A 57 7.65 15.07 -42.30
CA ILE A 57 8.99 14.90 -42.86
C ILE A 57 8.96 13.80 -43.92
N PRO A 58 9.34 14.10 -45.18
CA PRO A 58 9.43 13.09 -46.22
C PRO A 58 10.42 11.98 -45.86
N PHE A 59 10.04 10.71 -46.07
CA PHE A 59 10.91 9.56 -45.78
C PHE A 59 12.26 9.61 -46.51
N SER A 60 12.30 10.22 -47.69
CA SER A 60 13.50 10.48 -48.50
C SER A 60 14.55 11.34 -47.77
N LYS A 61 14.12 12.16 -46.81
CA LYS A 61 14.96 13.10 -46.07
C LYS A 61 15.34 12.62 -44.67
N LEU A 62 14.81 11.47 -44.24
CA LEU A 62 15.13 10.87 -42.95
C LEU A 62 16.42 10.04 -43.05
N ASP A 63 17.52 10.64 -42.60
CA ASP A 63 18.80 9.97 -42.44
C ASP A 63 18.85 9.16 -41.12
N ASN A 64 19.94 8.43 -40.91
CA ASN A 64 20.16 7.65 -39.69
C ASN A 64 20.06 8.49 -38.41
N LEU A 65 20.61 9.72 -38.41
CA LEU A 65 20.62 10.58 -37.22
C LEU A 65 19.24 11.19 -36.95
N SER A 66 18.52 11.64 -37.98
CA SER A 66 17.13 12.12 -37.81
C SER A 66 16.21 11.01 -37.28
N CYS A 67 16.33 9.79 -37.81
CA CYS A 67 15.58 8.64 -37.30
C CYS A 67 15.94 8.32 -35.83
N LEU A 68 17.23 8.37 -35.47
CA LEU A 68 17.66 8.15 -34.10
C LEU A 68 17.10 9.21 -33.14
N ALA A 69 17.20 10.48 -33.52
CA ALA A 69 16.65 11.61 -32.77
C ALA A 69 15.14 11.46 -32.54
N ALA A 70 14.39 11.13 -33.59
CA ALA A 70 12.94 10.94 -33.52
C ALA A 70 12.57 9.76 -32.62
N CYS A 71 13.29 8.65 -32.71
CA CYS A 71 13.05 7.47 -31.88
C CYS A 71 13.42 7.68 -30.40
N GLN A 72 14.46 8.49 -30.11
CA GLN A 72 14.83 8.83 -28.73
C GLN A 72 13.81 9.76 -28.07
N LEU A 73 13.24 10.71 -28.83
CA LEU A 73 12.21 11.62 -28.34
C LEU A 73 10.84 10.94 -28.22
N LEU A 74 10.52 10.03 -29.15
CA LEU A 74 9.26 9.30 -29.17
C LEU A 74 9.49 7.83 -29.57
N SER A 75 9.38 6.93 -28.60
CA SER A 75 9.73 5.50 -28.76
C SER A 75 8.87 4.75 -29.76
N THR A 76 7.65 5.20 -30.05
CA THR A 76 6.74 4.58 -31.04
C THR A 76 7.25 4.73 -32.47
N ASN A 77 8.18 5.66 -32.73
CA ASN A 77 8.73 5.89 -34.06
C ASN A 77 9.57 4.73 -34.61
N LEU A 78 10.01 3.80 -33.75
CA LEU A 78 10.72 2.60 -34.21
C LEU A 78 9.91 1.79 -35.24
N LEU A 79 8.57 1.89 -35.22
CA LEU A 79 7.68 1.23 -36.16
C LEU A 79 7.40 2.05 -37.44
N THR A 80 7.69 3.36 -37.41
CA THR A 80 7.33 4.30 -38.49
C THR A 80 8.53 4.70 -39.35
N ILE A 81 9.76 4.60 -38.83
CA ILE A 81 10.98 4.92 -39.59
C ILE A 81 11.19 3.95 -40.78
N PRO A 82 11.96 4.36 -41.81
CA PRO A 82 12.33 3.47 -42.90
C PRO A 82 12.98 2.16 -42.41
N GLN A 83 12.48 1.01 -42.90
CA GLN A 83 12.91 -0.32 -42.44
C GLN A 83 14.42 -0.55 -42.59
N GLU A 84 15.03 0.02 -43.62
CA GLU A 84 16.48 -0.06 -43.88
C GLU A 84 17.34 0.58 -42.78
N ARG A 85 16.78 1.53 -42.03
CA ARG A 85 17.47 2.32 -40.99
C ARG A 85 17.23 1.73 -39.59
N MET A 86 16.15 0.96 -39.43
CA MET A 86 15.72 0.40 -38.15
C MET A 86 16.80 -0.40 -37.41
N PRO A 87 17.57 -1.32 -38.04
CA PRO A 87 18.58 -2.10 -37.32
C PRO A 87 19.68 -1.21 -36.72
N TRP A 88 20.12 -0.20 -37.48
CA TRP A 88 21.15 0.74 -37.03
C TRP A 88 20.63 1.60 -35.87
N VAL A 89 19.43 2.17 -36.01
CA VAL A 89 18.81 3.01 -34.97
C VAL A 89 18.60 2.23 -33.67
N SER A 90 18.10 0.99 -33.77
CA SER A 90 17.90 0.13 -32.59
C SER A 90 19.22 -0.14 -31.84
N SER A 91 20.33 -0.31 -32.56
CA SER A 91 21.65 -0.52 -31.94
C SER A 91 22.19 0.71 -31.20
N GLN A 92 21.78 1.93 -31.59
CA GLN A 92 22.31 3.19 -31.07
C GLN A 92 21.32 3.93 -30.14
N ILE A 93 20.11 3.39 -29.92
CA ILE A 93 19.02 4.10 -29.23
C ILE A 93 19.39 4.55 -27.81
N ASN A 94 20.28 3.82 -27.13
CA ASN A 94 20.72 4.11 -25.77
C ASN A 94 21.98 4.98 -25.70
N GLU A 95 22.59 5.34 -26.82
CA GLU A 95 23.78 6.18 -26.88
C GLU A 95 23.42 7.67 -26.83
N PRO A 96 24.27 8.53 -26.21
CA PRO A 96 24.02 9.97 -26.18
C PRO A 96 23.99 10.57 -27.60
N MET A 97 22.86 11.17 -27.99
CA MET A 97 22.67 11.76 -29.34
C MET A 97 23.77 12.75 -29.73
N LEU A 98 24.15 13.63 -28.79
CA LEU A 98 25.13 14.69 -29.06
C LEU A 98 26.53 14.14 -29.33
N SER A 99 26.82 12.88 -28.99
CA SER A 99 28.08 12.22 -29.34
C SER A 99 28.21 11.90 -30.83
N LYS A 100 27.08 11.80 -31.54
CA LYS A 100 27.00 11.42 -32.96
C LYS A 100 26.79 12.62 -33.90
N LEU A 101 26.51 13.80 -33.35
CA LEU A 101 26.27 15.01 -34.11
C LEU A 101 27.57 15.81 -34.27
N ASP A 102 27.76 16.35 -35.48
CA ASP A 102 28.80 17.33 -35.76
C ASP A 102 28.52 18.66 -35.05
N GLU A 103 29.57 19.42 -34.73
CA GLU A 103 29.46 20.70 -34.00
C GLU A 103 28.52 21.70 -34.67
N GLU A 104 28.46 21.75 -36.01
CA GLU A 104 27.57 22.65 -36.75
C GLU A 104 26.08 22.40 -36.50
N ASN A 105 25.73 21.17 -36.11
CA ASN A 105 24.36 20.73 -35.86
C ASN A 105 23.98 20.80 -34.37
N LYS A 106 24.93 21.11 -33.47
CA LYS A 106 24.69 21.26 -32.02
C LYS A 106 24.19 22.65 -31.67
N THR A 107 23.02 23.01 -32.19
CA THR A 107 22.36 24.28 -31.83
C THR A 107 21.88 24.26 -30.38
N GLN A 108 21.62 25.44 -29.82
CA GLN A 108 21.15 25.58 -28.44
C GLN A 108 19.86 24.77 -28.18
N LEU A 109 18.88 24.83 -29.09
CA LEU A 109 17.62 24.09 -28.99
C LEU A 109 17.84 22.57 -28.96
N ILE A 110 18.67 22.06 -29.87
CA ILE A 110 18.98 20.62 -29.97
C ILE A 110 19.70 20.15 -28.70
N CYS A 111 20.74 20.88 -28.30
CA CYS A 111 21.49 20.59 -27.08
C CYS A 111 20.59 20.59 -25.85
N GLU A 112 19.71 21.59 -25.74
CA GLU A 112 18.78 21.71 -24.62
C GLU A 112 17.88 20.48 -24.53
N LYS A 113 17.23 20.11 -25.65
CA LYS A 113 16.29 18.99 -25.69
C LYS A 113 16.95 17.66 -25.30
N PHE A 114 18.11 17.36 -25.88
CA PHE A 114 18.77 16.07 -25.65
C PHE A 114 19.45 15.97 -24.28
N VAL A 115 19.87 17.09 -23.67
CA VAL A 115 20.35 17.09 -22.28
C VAL A 115 19.20 16.90 -21.30
N ILE A 116 18.04 17.51 -21.56
CA ILE A 116 16.83 17.30 -20.75
C ILE A 116 16.39 15.83 -20.83
N LEU A 117 16.41 15.24 -22.02
CA LEU A 117 16.07 13.83 -22.23
C LEU A 117 17.08 12.87 -21.57
N ASP A 118 18.37 13.09 -21.79
CA ASP A 118 19.45 12.29 -21.20
C ASP A 118 20.62 13.17 -20.76
N HIS A 119 20.80 13.24 -19.44
CA HIS A 119 21.88 13.96 -18.76
C HIS A 119 23.29 13.67 -19.28
N ARG A 120 23.56 12.48 -19.85
CA ARG A 120 24.89 12.10 -20.39
C ARG A 120 25.31 12.96 -21.58
N ASN A 121 24.35 13.56 -22.28
CA ASN A 121 24.63 14.45 -23.41
C ASN A 121 25.40 15.70 -23.01
N ILE A 122 25.40 16.10 -21.73
CA ILE A 122 26.08 17.32 -21.26
C ILE A 122 27.59 17.31 -21.53
N ILE A 123 28.20 16.13 -21.62
CA ILE A 123 29.63 15.95 -21.92
C ILE A 123 29.98 16.45 -23.33
N TYR A 124 29.04 16.31 -24.26
CA TYR A 124 29.23 16.56 -25.70
C TYR A 124 28.76 17.94 -26.14
N LEU A 125 28.49 18.86 -25.20
CA LEU A 125 28.13 20.23 -25.50
C LEU A 125 29.29 21.00 -26.17
N PRO A 126 29.00 21.88 -27.13
CA PRO A 126 29.97 22.84 -27.65
C PRO A 126 30.56 23.71 -26.54
N GLN A 127 31.83 24.11 -26.67
CA GLN A 127 32.51 24.92 -25.64
C GLN A 127 31.82 26.27 -25.38
N THR A 128 31.19 26.86 -26.40
CA THR A 128 30.41 28.10 -26.28
C THR A 128 29.25 27.95 -25.31
N LEU A 129 28.46 26.88 -25.45
CA LEU A 129 27.31 26.58 -24.57
C LEU A 129 27.75 26.07 -23.21
N LYS A 130 28.85 25.32 -23.14
CA LYS A 130 29.41 24.82 -21.87
C LYS A 130 29.90 25.96 -20.97
N SER A 131 30.38 27.05 -21.57
CA SER A 131 30.84 28.24 -20.84
C SER A 131 29.70 29.19 -20.45
N ASP A 132 28.51 29.03 -21.03
CA ASP A 132 27.33 29.84 -20.72
C ASP A 132 26.66 29.36 -19.42
N ARG A 133 26.96 30.06 -18.33
CA ARG A 133 26.43 29.74 -17.00
C ARG A 133 24.90 29.88 -16.92
N ALA A 134 24.29 30.79 -17.69
CA ALA A 134 22.83 30.95 -17.68
C ALA A 134 22.15 29.75 -18.35
N PHE A 135 22.73 29.25 -19.44
CA PHE A 135 22.26 28.04 -20.11
C PHE A 135 22.37 26.79 -19.21
N ILE A 136 23.50 26.61 -18.53
CA ILE A 136 23.68 25.48 -17.60
C ILE A 136 22.70 25.55 -16.42
N LYS A 137 22.44 26.74 -15.87
CA LYS A 137 21.42 26.93 -14.82
C LYS A 137 20.03 26.49 -15.27
N LYS A 138 19.62 26.91 -16.48
CA LYS A 138 18.34 26.49 -17.08
C LYS A 138 18.25 24.97 -17.21
N LEU A 139 19.30 24.33 -17.73
CA LEU A 139 19.36 22.87 -17.86
C LEU A 139 19.29 22.15 -16.51
N CYS A 140 19.92 22.70 -15.48
CA CYS A 140 19.94 22.12 -14.14
C CYS A 140 18.54 22.04 -13.51
N VAL A 141 17.71 23.06 -13.73
CA VAL A 141 16.32 23.06 -13.27
C VAL A 141 15.48 22.04 -14.05
N CYS A 142 15.69 21.91 -15.36
CA CYS A 142 14.95 20.96 -16.18
C CYS A 142 15.35 19.49 -15.94
N ASN A 143 16.65 19.21 -15.76
CA ASN A 143 17.17 17.87 -15.50
C ASN A 143 18.30 17.90 -14.45
N PRO A 144 17.98 17.79 -13.15
CA PRO A 144 18.98 17.82 -12.07
C PRO A 144 20.07 16.75 -12.16
N LYS A 145 19.84 15.63 -12.88
CA LYS A 145 20.81 14.52 -12.99
C LYS A 145 22.11 14.92 -13.66
N ILE A 146 22.14 16.06 -14.38
CA ILE A 146 23.36 16.60 -14.97
C ILE A 146 24.44 16.90 -13.94
N LEU A 147 24.06 17.20 -12.69
CA LEU A 147 24.99 17.49 -11.60
C LEU A 147 25.95 16.35 -11.32
N ARG A 148 25.56 15.10 -11.58
CA ARG A 148 26.43 13.92 -11.42
C ARG A 148 27.66 13.97 -12.33
N ILE A 149 27.57 14.67 -13.45
CA ILE A 149 28.67 14.84 -14.41
C ILE A 149 29.40 16.15 -14.14
N LEU A 150 28.66 17.25 -13.91
CA LEU A 150 29.26 18.57 -13.70
C LEU A 150 30.07 18.64 -12.41
N LEU A 151 29.56 18.05 -11.31
CA LEU A 151 30.21 18.08 -10.00
C LEU A 151 31.26 16.97 -9.83
N ARG A 152 31.83 16.42 -10.91
CA ARG A 152 32.91 15.43 -10.79
C ARG A 152 34.19 16.05 -10.23
N ASP A 153 34.52 17.26 -10.70
CA ASP A 153 35.83 17.88 -10.45
C ASP A 153 35.74 19.14 -9.58
N GLN A 154 34.58 19.80 -9.52
CA GLN A 154 34.40 21.07 -8.80
C GLN A 154 33.06 21.14 -8.07
N GLU A 155 33.05 21.83 -6.93
CA GLU A 155 31.84 22.16 -6.18
C GLU A 155 31.14 23.37 -6.81
N ASP A 156 29.82 23.29 -6.96
CA ASP A 156 29.00 24.46 -7.29
C ASP A 156 27.72 24.45 -6.43
N HIS A 157 27.78 25.18 -5.31
CA HIS A 157 26.68 25.26 -4.35
C HIS A 157 25.43 25.93 -4.94
N GLU A 158 25.62 26.91 -5.82
CA GLU A 158 24.54 27.64 -6.47
C GLU A 158 23.72 26.70 -7.37
N LEU A 159 24.40 25.87 -8.18
CA LEU A 159 23.73 24.88 -9.01
C LEU A 159 23.00 23.81 -8.19
N CYS A 160 23.54 23.41 -7.05
CA CYS A 160 22.87 22.46 -6.15
C CYS A 160 21.56 23.02 -5.60
N LEU A 161 21.54 24.29 -5.19
CA LEU A 161 20.32 24.95 -4.70
C LEU A 161 19.29 25.13 -5.81
N LEU A 162 19.70 25.55 -7.01
CA LEU A 162 18.80 25.68 -8.16
C LEU A 162 18.21 24.32 -8.57
N ALA A 163 18.99 23.25 -8.51
CA ALA A 163 18.48 21.91 -8.78
C ALA A 163 17.34 21.52 -7.84
N MET A 164 17.36 21.99 -6.58
CA MET A 164 16.30 21.73 -5.60
C MET A 164 14.98 22.44 -5.92
N GLU A 165 14.92 23.37 -6.87
CA GLU A 165 13.66 23.95 -7.32
C GLU A 165 12.92 23.00 -8.27
N SER A 166 13.64 22.06 -8.90
CA SER A 166 13.07 21.12 -9.86
C SER A 166 12.15 20.09 -9.20
N PRO A 167 11.01 19.71 -9.80
CA PRO A 167 10.17 18.61 -9.33
C PRO A 167 10.85 17.24 -9.44
N HIS A 168 11.84 17.09 -10.32
CA HIS A 168 12.55 15.83 -10.58
C HIS A 168 13.84 15.69 -9.77
N PHE A 169 14.06 16.57 -8.80
CA PHE A 169 15.22 16.54 -7.94
C PHE A 169 15.16 15.37 -6.96
N THR A 170 16.30 14.68 -6.82
CA THR A 170 16.60 13.74 -5.74
C THR A 170 18.05 13.95 -5.33
N LEU A 171 18.41 13.70 -4.07
CA LEU A 171 19.80 13.81 -3.59
C LEU A 171 20.76 12.89 -4.35
N ALA A 172 20.25 11.80 -4.94
CA ALA A 172 21.01 10.91 -5.81
C ALA A 172 21.61 11.61 -7.05
N CYS A 173 21.05 12.77 -7.45
CA CYS A 173 21.60 13.60 -8.53
C CYS A 173 22.94 14.24 -8.15
N ILE A 174 23.18 14.49 -6.87
CA ILE A 174 24.41 15.09 -6.36
C ILE A 174 25.36 13.97 -5.92
N PRO A 175 26.64 13.97 -6.33
CA PRO A 175 27.64 13.04 -5.82
C PRO A 175 27.76 13.12 -4.30
N GLU A 176 27.98 11.99 -3.63
CA GLU A 176 28.00 11.91 -2.16
C GLU A 176 29.01 12.87 -1.51
N ILE A 177 30.16 13.09 -2.17
CA ILE A 177 31.23 13.99 -1.72
C ILE A 177 30.74 15.43 -1.50
N TRP A 178 29.75 15.87 -2.30
CA TRP A 178 29.23 17.24 -2.30
C TRP A 178 27.89 17.38 -1.57
N ARG A 179 27.38 16.31 -0.94
CA ARG A 179 26.16 16.38 -0.13
C ARG A 179 26.50 16.98 1.23
N THR A 180 26.47 18.30 1.33
CA THR A 180 26.67 19.01 2.60
C THR A 180 25.44 18.86 3.52
N ALA A 181 25.63 19.08 4.82
CA ALA A 181 24.54 18.97 5.80
C ALA A 181 23.37 19.91 5.48
N SER A 182 23.64 21.15 5.03
CA SER A 182 22.59 22.11 4.66
C SER A 182 21.76 21.62 3.47
N ILE A 183 22.40 21.06 2.45
CA ILE A 183 21.74 20.52 1.26
C ILE A 183 20.83 19.35 1.64
N CYS A 184 21.34 18.43 2.46
CA CYS A 184 20.59 17.27 2.95
C CYS A 184 19.35 17.70 3.75
N ILE A 185 19.49 18.63 4.69
CA ILE A 185 18.37 19.12 5.52
C ILE A 185 17.30 19.78 4.65
N THR A 186 17.68 20.65 3.71
CA THR A 186 16.72 21.28 2.80
C THR A 186 15.98 20.26 1.94
N ALA A 187 16.68 19.22 1.46
CA ALA A 187 16.07 18.13 0.70
C ALA A 187 15.06 17.34 1.55
N LEU A 188 15.40 17.02 2.81
CA LEU A 188 14.52 16.33 3.76
C LEU A 188 13.24 17.12 4.06
N GLN A 189 13.37 18.44 4.23
CA GLN A 189 12.23 19.31 4.50
C GLN A 189 11.20 19.29 3.38
N ARG A 190 11.67 19.16 2.12
CA ARG A 190 10.81 19.04 0.95
C ARG A 190 10.23 17.63 0.79
N ASN A 191 11.05 16.59 1.01
CA ASN A 191 10.66 15.20 0.91
C ASN A 191 11.46 14.34 1.90
N TYR A 192 10.77 13.74 2.87
CA TYR A 192 11.42 12.94 3.91
C TYR A 192 12.14 11.70 3.35
N ARG A 193 11.72 11.17 2.19
CA ARG A 193 12.35 9.99 1.55
C ARG A 193 13.79 10.25 1.10
N GLU A 194 14.20 11.51 1.00
CA GLU A 194 15.59 11.86 0.67
C GLU A 194 16.58 11.37 1.75
N ILE A 195 16.11 11.04 2.97
CA ILE A 195 16.94 10.49 4.04
C ILE A 195 17.71 9.22 3.62
N PHE A 196 17.14 8.38 2.75
CA PHE A 196 17.81 7.17 2.26
C PHE A 196 19.02 7.47 1.37
N SER A 197 19.15 8.71 0.89
CA SER A 197 20.29 9.20 0.11
C SER A 197 21.27 10.02 0.96
N PHE A 198 21.11 10.09 2.27
CA PHE A 198 22.05 10.82 3.13
C PHE A 198 23.37 10.07 3.25
N PRO A 199 24.51 10.80 3.30
CA PRO A 199 25.76 10.24 3.80
C PRO A 199 25.58 9.80 5.26
N THR A 200 26.07 8.62 5.62
CA THR A 200 25.92 8.04 6.97
C THR A 200 26.41 8.95 8.10
N LYS A 201 27.39 9.81 7.82
CA LYS A 201 27.97 10.78 8.77
C LYS A 201 26.99 11.87 9.23
N PHE A 202 25.94 12.14 8.46
CA PHE A 202 24.96 13.18 8.76
C PHE A 202 23.65 12.63 9.30
N ILE A 203 23.52 11.30 9.40
CA ILE A 203 22.33 10.68 9.99
C ILE A 203 22.49 10.75 11.49
N ASP A 204 21.67 11.60 12.12
CA ASP A 204 21.58 11.72 13.56
C ASP A 204 20.16 11.46 14.06
N LEU A 205 20.04 11.33 15.37
CA LEU A 205 18.79 11.13 16.08
C LEU A 205 17.73 12.21 15.77
N LYS A 206 18.13 13.47 15.56
CA LYS A 206 17.22 14.59 15.30
C LYS A 206 16.58 14.47 13.93
N ILE A 207 17.38 14.16 12.91
CA ILE A 207 16.94 13.96 11.52
C ILE A 207 16.01 12.75 11.44
N ILE A 208 16.35 11.66 12.13
CA ILE A 208 15.51 10.46 12.18
C ILE A 208 14.15 10.77 12.83
N LYS A 209 14.12 11.48 13.96
CA LYS A 209 12.86 11.91 14.59
C LYS A 209 12.01 12.78 13.65
N GLU A 210 12.62 13.72 12.92
CA GLU A 210 11.90 14.55 11.94
C GLU A 210 11.33 13.71 10.78
N ALA A 211 12.12 12.76 10.27
CA ALA A 211 11.68 11.87 9.19
C ALA A 211 10.51 10.99 9.65
N ILE A 212 10.60 10.39 10.84
CA ILE A 212 9.53 9.55 11.41
C ILE A 212 8.25 10.35 11.64
N GLN A 213 8.36 11.64 12.03
CA GLN A 213 7.19 12.50 12.17
C GLN A 213 6.41 12.64 10.86
N LYS A 214 7.10 12.71 9.71
CA LYS A 214 6.50 12.93 8.38
C LYS A 214 6.19 11.66 7.59
N CYS A 215 6.82 10.52 7.90
CA CYS A 215 6.71 9.29 7.11
C CYS A 215 5.36 8.55 7.26
N GLU A 216 5.13 7.63 6.33
CA GLU A 216 4.04 6.64 6.39
C GLU A 216 4.39 5.47 7.31
N LYS A 217 3.40 4.61 7.61
CA LYS A 217 3.56 3.51 8.56
C LYS A 217 4.57 2.47 8.08
N GLU A 218 4.54 2.11 6.79
CA GLU A 218 5.38 1.04 6.22
C GLU A 218 6.88 1.39 6.22
N GLU A 219 7.23 2.67 6.34
CA GLU A 219 8.60 3.15 6.18
C GLU A 219 9.33 3.38 7.50
N VAL A 220 8.63 3.35 8.64
CA VAL A 220 9.22 3.59 9.97
C VAL A 220 10.40 2.66 10.22
N GLN A 221 10.25 1.37 9.91
CA GLN A 221 11.30 0.36 10.10
C GLN A 221 12.52 0.62 9.22
N ALA A 222 12.30 0.99 7.95
CA ALA A 222 13.38 1.29 7.02
C ALA A 222 14.17 2.54 7.45
N ILE A 223 13.48 3.53 8.02
CA ILE A 223 14.12 4.73 8.58
C ILE A 223 14.94 4.38 9.83
N LEU A 224 14.40 3.53 10.73
CA LEU A 224 15.14 3.09 11.92
C LEU A 224 16.40 2.29 11.60
N ASP A 225 16.40 1.50 10.52
CA ASP A 225 17.57 0.74 10.06
C ASP A 225 18.76 1.63 9.67
N LEU A 226 18.52 2.94 9.41
CA LEU A 226 19.58 3.91 9.14
C LEU A 226 20.34 4.36 10.40
N LEU A 227 19.73 4.21 11.58
CA LEU A 227 20.30 4.70 12.83
C LEU A 227 21.26 3.66 13.44
N PRO A 228 22.47 4.06 13.87
CA PRO A 228 23.36 3.15 14.57
C PRO A 228 22.77 2.73 15.92
N VAL A 229 23.03 1.47 16.31
CA VAL A 229 22.56 0.80 17.54
C VAL A 229 22.70 1.66 18.82
N LYS A 230 23.73 2.52 18.89
CA LYS A 230 24.05 3.28 20.11
C LYS A 230 23.09 4.43 20.40
N GLU A 231 22.34 4.91 19.41
CA GLU A 231 21.59 6.17 19.46
C GLU A 231 20.09 6.02 19.77
N PHE A 232 19.60 4.83 20.10
CA PHE A 232 18.20 4.66 20.47
C PHE A 232 17.89 5.31 21.82
N ASP A 233 16.93 6.24 21.85
CA ASP A 233 16.38 6.88 23.05
C ASP A 233 14.88 6.57 23.24
N VAL A 234 14.35 6.93 24.40
CA VAL A 234 12.96 6.62 24.79
C VAL A 234 11.96 7.31 23.85
N ASP A 235 12.18 8.59 23.57
CA ASP A 235 11.31 9.41 22.73
C ASP A 235 11.19 8.86 21.31
N LEU A 236 12.32 8.44 20.71
CA LEU A 236 12.34 7.84 19.38
C LEU A 236 11.50 6.56 19.35
N VAL A 237 11.67 5.69 20.34
CA VAL A 237 10.91 4.43 20.42
C VAL A 237 9.40 4.72 20.54
N ILE A 238 9.01 5.67 21.38
CA ILE A 238 7.59 6.07 21.53
C ILE A 238 7.04 6.60 20.20
N MET A 239 7.76 7.50 19.53
CA MET A 239 7.34 8.07 18.24
C MET A 239 7.17 6.99 17.17
N SER A 240 8.11 6.05 17.09
CA SER A 240 8.09 4.93 16.15
C SER A 240 6.93 3.98 16.42
N VAL A 241 6.79 3.50 17.66
CA VAL A 241 5.75 2.53 18.06
C VAL A 241 4.34 3.12 17.91
N ARG A 242 4.17 4.41 18.19
CA ARG A 242 2.88 5.09 17.99
C ARG A 242 2.42 5.09 16.53
N LYS A 243 3.34 5.06 15.57
CA LYS A 243 3.02 4.96 14.14
C LYS A 243 2.96 3.51 13.66
N ASP A 244 3.97 2.73 13.98
CA ASP A 244 4.08 1.32 13.64
C ASP A 244 4.54 0.51 14.86
N GLU A 245 3.61 -0.24 15.46
CA GLU A 245 3.93 -1.12 16.59
C GLU A 245 5.05 -2.12 16.26
N SER A 246 5.11 -2.61 15.01
CA SER A 246 6.13 -3.59 14.61
C SER A 246 7.55 -3.02 14.54
N SER A 247 7.70 -1.70 14.55
CA SER A 247 8.99 -1.01 14.66
C SER A 247 9.73 -1.31 15.96
N PHE A 248 9.03 -1.74 17.03
CA PHE A 248 9.68 -2.13 18.28
C PHE A 248 10.68 -3.28 18.10
N SER A 249 10.45 -4.18 17.14
CA SER A 249 11.37 -5.29 16.83
C SER A 249 12.75 -4.83 16.35
N LYS A 250 12.88 -3.58 15.88
CA LYS A 250 14.13 -2.97 15.45
C LYS A 250 14.93 -2.35 16.59
N VAL A 251 14.32 -2.19 17.77
CA VAL A 251 15.00 -1.63 18.94
C VAL A 251 16.05 -2.64 19.42
N PRO A 252 17.33 -2.23 19.55
CA PRO A 252 18.37 -3.14 20.04
C PRO A 252 18.08 -3.64 21.45
N TYR A 253 18.25 -4.94 21.66
CA TYR A 253 17.95 -5.61 22.95
C TYR A 253 18.63 -4.93 24.15
N GLU A 254 19.89 -4.52 24.00
CA GLU A 254 20.69 -3.84 25.04
C GLU A 254 20.17 -2.44 25.41
N LYS A 255 19.35 -1.82 24.55
CA LYS A 255 18.80 -0.48 24.75
C LYS A 255 17.39 -0.50 25.32
N ILE A 256 16.74 -1.66 25.36
CA ILE A 256 15.39 -1.78 25.90
C ILE A 256 15.44 -1.53 27.41
N THR A 257 14.65 -0.56 27.87
CA THR A 257 14.54 -0.22 29.30
C THR A 257 13.10 -0.36 29.77
N LYS A 258 12.91 -0.54 31.08
CA LYS A 258 11.58 -0.63 31.69
C LYS A 258 10.74 0.65 31.47
N GLU A 259 11.38 1.82 31.50
CA GLU A 259 10.74 3.11 31.23
C GLU A 259 10.17 3.15 29.81
N MET A 260 10.94 2.68 28.82
CA MET A 260 10.44 2.58 27.43
C MET A 260 9.19 1.72 27.34
N ILE A 261 9.20 0.52 27.93
CA ILE A 261 8.05 -0.39 27.86
C ILE A 261 6.83 0.22 28.56
N PHE A 262 7.05 0.90 29.69
CA PHE A 262 5.99 1.55 30.45
C PHE A 262 5.30 2.66 29.65
N GLU A 263 6.07 3.46 28.92
CA GLU A 263 5.55 4.55 28.09
C GLU A 263 4.88 4.05 26.80
N ILE A 264 5.39 2.98 26.18
CA ILE A 264 4.78 2.43 24.96
C ILE A 264 3.56 1.54 25.24
N ALA A 265 3.34 1.09 26.48
CA ALA A 265 2.26 0.18 26.88
C ALA A 265 0.87 0.53 26.31
N PRO A 266 0.43 1.81 26.25
CA PRO A 266 -0.87 2.19 25.68
C PRO A 266 -0.99 1.95 24.17
N PHE A 267 0.13 1.80 23.46
CA PHE A 267 0.17 1.62 22.00
C PHE A 267 0.35 0.16 21.58
N LEU A 268 0.50 -0.77 22.53
CA LEU A 268 0.69 -2.20 22.26
C LEU A 268 -0.64 -2.91 22.07
N ASN A 269 -0.88 -3.41 20.85
CA ASN A 269 -2.07 -4.20 20.53
C ASN A 269 -1.77 -5.70 20.50
N LYS A 270 -0.54 -6.06 20.15
CA LYS A 270 -0.06 -7.43 19.97
C LYS A 270 0.84 -7.83 21.12
N TYR A 271 0.52 -8.93 21.79
CA TYR A 271 1.31 -9.41 22.92
C TYR A 271 2.67 -9.95 22.45
N GLU A 272 2.78 -10.33 21.17
CA GLU A 272 4.02 -10.81 20.55
C GLU A 272 5.14 -9.77 20.61
N THR A 273 4.79 -8.48 20.64
CA THR A 273 5.76 -7.39 20.81
C THR A 273 6.55 -7.54 22.11
N LEU A 274 5.93 -8.09 23.17
CA LEU A 274 6.59 -8.32 24.45
C LEU A 274 7.61 -9.46 24.42
N HIS A 275 7.57 -10.36 23.43
CA HIS A 275 8.58 -11.43 23.29
C HIS A 275 9.98 -10.88 22.99
N HIS A 276 10.08 -9.65 22.47
CA HIS A 276 11.35 -8.95 22.25
C HIS A 276 11.87 -8.25 23.52
N VAL A 277 11.06 -8.18 24.58
CA VAL A 277 11.44 -7.49 25.82
C VAL A 277 12.26 -8.44 26.71
N PRO A 278 13.43 -8.00 27.20
CA PRO A 278 14.22 -8.77 28.17
C PRO A 278 13.41 -9.17 29.41
N GLU A 279 13.47 -10.45 29.78
CA GLU A 279 12.64 -10.98 30.88
C GLU A 279 12.95 -10.33 32.24
N ASP A 280 14.18 -9.86 32.44
CA ASP A 280 14.64 -9.20 33.66
C ASP A 280 14.04 -7.81 33.87
N LEU A 281 13.45 -7.20 32.84
CA LEU A 281 12.77 -5.90 32.94
C LEU A 281 11.35 -6.00 33.53
N PHE A 282 10.73 -7.18 33.49
CA PHE A 282 9.39 -7.36 34.02
C PHE A 282 9.39 -7.29 35.56
N ASN A 283 8.43 -6.55 36.09
CA ASN A 283 8.16 -6.41 37.51
C ASN A 283 6.66 -6.14 37.71
N ALA A 284 6.20 -6.15 38.96
CA ALA A 284 4.79 -5.96 39.28
C ALA A 284 4.20 -4.67 38.68
N ASN A 285 4.91 -3.54 38.80
CA ASN A 285 4.42 -2.24 38.30
C ASN A 285 4.25 -2.24 36.76
N LEU A 286 5.27 -2.72 36.03
CA LEU A 286 5.21 -2.82 34.58
C LEU A 286 4.11 -3.78 34.13
N SER A 287 4.01 -4.95 34.77
CA SER A 287 2.99 -5.94 34.47
C SER A 287 1.58 -5.39 34.69
N HIS A 288 1.31 -4.70 35.81
CA HIS A 288 0.02 -4.05 36.05
C HIS A 288 -0.27 -2.96 35.02
N ARG A 289 0.72 -2.15 34.63
CA ARG A 289 0.56 -1.14 33.56
C ARG A 289 0.15 -1.77 32.24
N LEU A 290 0.84 -2.84 31.82
CA LEU A 290 0.55 -3.57 30.58
C LEU A 290 -0.87 -4.13 30.56
N ILE A 291 -1.28 -4.83 31.62
CA ILE A 291 -2.64 -5.36 31.76
C ILE A 291 -3.67 -4.24 31.82
N ASN A 292 -3.32 -3.12 32.46
CA ASN A 292 -4.21 -1.98 32.56
C ASN A 292 -4.50 -1.33 31.20
N CYS A 293 -3.54 -1.34 30.29
CA CYS A 293 -3.71 -0.87 28.93
C CYS A 293 -4.42 -1.91 28.06
N ASN A 294 -3.96 -3.17 28.08
CA ASN A 294 -4.52 -4.25 27.30
C ASN A 294 -4.41 -5.59 28.05
N PRO A 295 -5.54 -6.19 28.50
CA PRO A 295 -5.52 -7.45 29.24
C PRO A 295 -4.88 -8.63 28.48
N MET A 296 -4.89 -8.60 27.15
CA MET A 296 -4.27 -9.65 26.32
C MET A 296 -2.73 -9.62 26.40
N MET A 297 -2.11 -8.56 26.94
CA MET A 297 -0.67 -8.54 27.21
C MET A 297 -0.23 -9.65 28.18
N LEU A 298 -1.15 -10.25 28.93
CA LEU A 298 -0.84 -11.38 29.81
C LEU A 298 -0.14 -12.53 29.05
N TYR A 299 -0.47 -12.75 27.77
CA TYR A 299 0.20 -13.75 26.93
C TYR A 299 1.69 -13.49 26.74
N GLY A 300 2.10 -12.22 26.68
CA GLY A 300 3.50 -11.81 26.47
C GLY A 300 4.30 -11.61 27.76
N ILE A 301 3.64 -11.48 28.92
CA ILE A 301 4.32 -11.38 30.23
C ILE A 301 4.87 -12.77 30.60
N PRO A 302 6.15 -12.95 31.00
CA PRO A 302 6.68 -14.26 31.38
C PRO A 302 5.92 -14.89 32.55
N SER A 303 5.76 -16.22 32.54
CA SER A 303 4.95 -16.96 33.51
C SER A 303 5.35 -16.70 34.97
N LYS A 304 6.64 -16.49 35.24
CA LYS A 304 7.19 -16.16 36.56
C LYS A 304 6.67 -14.84 37.16
N PHE A 305 6.16 -13.93 36.34
CA PHE A 305 5.59 -12.65 36.76
C PHE A 305 4.06 -12.60 36.70
N ARG A 306 3.41 -13.71 36.32
CA ARG A 306 1.95 -13.82 36.31
C ARG A 306 1.46 -14.17 37.71
N THR A 307 1.32 -13.17 38.57
CA THR A 307 0.75 -13.35 39.92
C THR A 307 -0.75 -13.63 39.84
N LYS A 308 -1.31 -14.20 40.92
CA LYS A 308 -2.75 -14.48 41.02
C LYS A 308 -3.57 -13.21 40.77
N ASP A 309 -3.23 -12.12 41.45
CA ASP A 309 -3.94 -10.84 41.36
C ASP A 309 -3.89 -10.25 39.94
N LEU A 310 -2.73 -10.31 39.29
CA LEU A 310 -2.57 -9.85 37.92
C LEU A 310 -3.42 -10.67 36.94
N CYS A 311 -3.46 -11.99 37.12
CA CYS A 311 -4.28 -12.88 36.30
C CYS A 311 -5.77 -12.64 36.51
N THR A 312 -6.22 -12.45 37.76
CA THR A 312 -7.63 -12.15 38.05
C THR A 312 -8.05 -10.83 37.43
N ASP A 313 -7.21 -9.79 37.53
CA ASP A 313 -7.48 -8.47 36.94
C ASP A 313 -7.58 -8.55 35.40
N ALA A 314 -6.67 -9.29 34.76
CA ALA A 314 -6.68 -9.48 33.32
C ALA A 314 -7.95 -10.22 32.86
N VAL A 315 -8.31 -11.32 33.53
CA VAL A 315 -9.48 -12.14 33.19
C VAL A 315 -10.79 -11.39 33.43
N ALA A 316 -10.89 -10.63 34.53
CA ALA A 316 -12.06 -9.81 34.84
C ALA A 316 -12.33 -8.74 33.78
N ARG A 317 -11.28 -8.26 33.09
CA ARG A 317 -11.41 -7.29 32.00
C ARG A 317 -11.56 -7.94 30.62
N CYS A 318 -10.99 -9.12 30.41
CA CYS A 318 -11.13 -9.89 29.18
C CYS A 318 -11.10 -11.39 29.47
N GLY A 319 -12.23 -12.09 29.34
CA GLY A 319 -12.32 -13.53 29.64
C GLY A 319 -11.33 -14.39 28.84
N MET A 320 -10.95 -13.96 27.63
CA MET A 320 -9.97 -14.62 26.77
C MET A 320 -8.54 -14.65 27.33
N ALA A 321 -8.23 -13.77 28.29
CA ALA A 321 -6.96 -13.79 29.01
C ALA A 321 -6.77 -15.08 29.83
N LEU A 322 -7.85 -15.84 30.09
CA LEU A 322 -7.80 -17.13 30.78
C LEU A 322 -6.81 -18.12 30.13
N GLY A 323 -6.67 -18.08 28.80
CA GLY A 323 -5.72 -18.94 28.09
C GLY A 323 -4.25 -18.67 28.44
N ALA A 324 -3.91 -17.46 28.89
CA ALA A 324 -2.56 -17.10 29.34
C ALA A 324 -2.30 -17.40 30.82
N VAL A 325 -3.33 -17.74 31.61
CA VAL A 325 -3.13 -18.00 33.05
C VAL A 325 -2.35 -19.31 33.24
N PRO A 326 -1.31 -19.35 34.09
CA PRO A 326 -0.64 -20.59 34.46
C PRO A 326 -1.60 -21.62 35.06
N ASN A 327 -1.49 -22.89 34.68
CA ASN A 327 -2.46 -23.93 35.07
C ASN A 327 -2.63 -24.08 36.60
N HIS A 328 -1.57 -23.85 37.38
CA HIS A 328 -1.61 -23.95 38.83
C HIS A 328 -2.36 -22.79 39.52
N LEU A 329 -2.65 -21.69 38.79
CA LEU A 329 -3.43 -20.56 39.29
C LEU A 329 -4.90 -20.61 38.86
N LYS A 330 -5.26 -21.50 37.94
CA LYS A 330 -6.64 -21.64 37.47
C LYS A 330 -7.48 -22.39 38.50
N ASN A 331 -8.66 -21.86 38.79
CA ASN A 331 -9.63 -22.44 39.71
C ASN A 331 -11.07 -22.15 39.23
N ASP A 332 -12.05 -22.74 39.91
CA ASP A 332 -13.48 -22.61 39.58
C ASP A 332 -13.96 -21.15 39.54
N GLU A 333 -13.54 -20.34 40.52
CA GLU A 333 -13.87 -18.91 40.58
C GLU A 333 -13.36 -18.15 39.36
N LEU A 334 -12.10 -18.38 38.96
CA LEU A 334 -11.51 -17.71 37.81
C LEU A 334 -12.17 -18.15 36.49
N TYR A 335 -12.56 -19.43 36.37
CA TYR A 335 -13.33 -19.91 35.22
C TYR A 335 -14.69 -19.21 35.14
N LYS A 336 -15.41 -19.10 36.26
CA LYS A 336 -16.69 -18.39 36.33
C LYS A 336 -16.54 -16.93 35.92
N VAL A 337 -15.55 -16.22 36.47
CA VAL A 337 -15.27 -14.82 36.08
C VAL A 337 -14.96 -14.71 34.59
N ALA A 338 -14.15 -15.63 34.03
CA ALA A 338 -13.81 -15.62 32.62
C ALA A 338 -15.04 -15.79 31.72
N VAL A 339 -15.86 -16.83 31.98
CA VAL A 339 -17.02 -17.13 31.13
C VAL A 339 -18.17 -16.14 31.29
N SER A 340 -18.32 -15.54 32.48
CA SER A 340 -19.30 -14.47 32.70
C SER A 340 -18.93 -13.18 31.97
N ASN A 341 -17.64 -12.94 31.72
CA ASN A 341 -17.18 -11.79 30.96
C ASN A 341 -17.16 -12.07 29.44
N ASP A 342 -16.70 -13.26 29.03
CA ASP A 342 -16.70 -13.75 27.64
C ASP A 342 -16.97 -15.26 27.60
N GLY A 343 -18.16 -15.66 27.14
CA GLY A 343 -18.61 -17.05 27.10
C GLY A 343 -17.74 -17.94 26.20
N LEU A 344 -17.07 -17.37 25.18
CA LEU A 344 -16.16 -18.12 24.33
C LEU A 344 -14.86 -18.51 25.04
N SER A 345 -14.56 -17.90 26.20
CA SER A 345 -13.44 -18.31 27.05
C SER A 345 -13.58 -19.73 27.60
N LEU A 346 -14.77 -20.34 27.51
CA LEU A 346 -15.02 -21.75 27.87
C LEU A 346 -14.03 -22.71 27.20
N LYS A 347 -13.55 -22.38 26.00
CA LYS A 347 -12.52 -23.15 25.29
C LYS A 347 -11.19 -23.32 26.05
N TYR A 348 -10.90 -22.44 27.01
CA TYR A 348 -9.70 -22.50 27.85
C TYR A 348 -9.93 -23.16 29.22
N VAL A 349 -11.18 -23.45 29.56
CA VAL A 349 -11.55 -24.22 30.75
C VAL A 349 -11.26 -25.70 30.47
N PRO A 350 -10.51 -26.45 31.28
CA PRO A 350 -10.28 -27.88 31.03
C PRO A 350 -11.49 -28.73 31.47
N THR A 351 -11.67 -29.92 30.88
CA THR A 351 -12.49 -30.97 31.49
C THR A 351 -11.82 -31.43 32.80
N PRO A 352 -12.55 -31.63 33.92
CA PRO A 352 -14.00 -31.84 34.06
C PRO A 352 -14.82 -30.57 34.37
N TYR A 353 -14.24 -29.37 34.33
CA TYR A 353 -14.96 -28.14 34.71
C TYR A 353 -15.98 -27.68 33.66
N ARG A 354 -16.02 -28.34 32.49
CA ARG A 354 -17.04 -28.14 31.46
C ARG A 354 -18.27 -29.03 31.65
N ASP A 355 -18.38 -29.71 32.77
CA ASP A 355 -19.46 -30.67 33.05
C ASP A 355 -20.38 -30.18 34.18
N ASN A 356 -20.19 -28.93 34.64
CA ASN A 356 -20.87 -28.32 35.79
C ASN A 356 -21.72 -27.10 35.36
N GLU A 357 -21.89 -26.11 36.24
CA GLU A 357 -22.65 -24.87 35.99
C GLU A 357 -21.95 -23.89 35.03
N ILE A 358 -20.63 -24.06 34.80
CA ILE A 358 -19.81 -23.17 33.97
C ILE A 358 -20.31 -23.09 32.51
N PRO A 359 -20.58 -24.21 31.80
CA PRO A 359 -21.23 -24.20 30.49
C PRO A 359 -22.50 -23.36 30.42
N SER A 360 -23.39 -23.50 31.42
CA SER A 360 -24.65 -22.76 31.46
C SER A 360 -24.40 -21.25 31.56
N LEU A 361 -23.44 -20.83 32.38
CA LEU A 361 -23.02 -19.43 32.49
C LEU A 361 -22.41 -18.92 31.17
N ALA A 362 -21.55 -19.72 30.54
CA ALA A 362 -20.92 -19.37 29.27
C ALA A 362 -21.95 -19.21 28.15
N ILE A 363 -22.91 -20.13 28.05
CA ILE A 363 -23.99 -20.11 27.05
C ILE A 363 -24.94 -18.94 27.29
N ALA A 364 -25.27 -18.63 28.55
CA ALA A 364 -26.10 -17.48 28.89
C ALA A 364 -25.43 -16.16 28.47
N GLN A 365 -24.09 -16.09 28.51
CA GLN A 365 -23.32 -14.95 28.02
C GLN A 365 -23.22 -14.95 26.48
N ASN A 366 -22.88 -16.08 25.86
CA ASN A 366 -22.77 -16.29 24.42
C ASN A 366 -23.16 -17.73 24.02
N GLY A 367 -24.24 -17.87 23.27
CA GLY A 367 -24.80 -19.15 22.84
C GLY A 367 -23.88 -19.98 21.96
N GLU A 368 -22.95 -19.37 21.22
CA GLU A 368 -21.94 -20.10 20.44
C GLU A 368 -20.95 -20.87 21.33
N ALA A 369 -20.88 -20.55 22.62
CA ALA A 369 -20.07 -21.28 23.59
C ALA A 369 -20.46 -22.76 23.70
N ILE A 370 -21.68 -23.15 23.28
CA ILE A 370 -22.13 -24.55 23.22
C ILE A 370 -21.16 -25.44 22.42
N SER A 371 -20.48 -24.88 21.43
CA SER A 371 -19.49 -25.58 20.59
C SER A 371 -18.26 -26.08 21.38
N TYR A 372 -18.03 -25.54 22.58
CA TYR A 372 -16.92 -25.93 23.45
C TYR A 372 -17.35 -26.86 24.61
N VAL A 373 -18.64 -27.15 24.72
CA VAL A 373 -19.21 -28.08 25.70
C VAL A 373 -19.01 -29.52 25.20
N PRO A 374 -18.54 -30.46 26.04
CA PRO A 374 -18.46 -31.87 25.69
C PRO A 374 -19.82 -32.43 25.25
N GLU A 375 -19.86 -33.21 24.17
CA GLU A 375 -21.12 -33.70 23.58
C GLU A 375 -21.98 -34.56 24.51
N ASP A 376 -21.37 -35.18 25.51
CA ASP A 376 -22.00 -36.00 26.55
C ASP A 376 -22.70 -35.17 27.63
N VAL A 377 -22.34 -33.89 27.76
CA VAL A 377 -22.95 -32.93 28.69
C VAL A 377 -24.07 -32.11 28.05
N ILE A 378 -24.06 -31.99 26.72
CA ILE A 378 -25.08 -31.20 26.01
C ILE A 378 -26.47 -31.84 26.15
N ASP A 379 -27.38 -31.11 26.78
CA ASP A 379 -28.79 -31.48 26.93
C ASP A 379 -29.71 -30.50 26.19
N GLU A 380 -31.02 -30.80 26.18
CA GLU A 380 -32.03 -29.97 25.52
C GLU A 380 -32.13 -28.56 26.12
N VAL A 381 -31.86 -28.40 27.41
CA VAL A 381 -31.93 -27.12 28.12
C VAL A 381 -30.80 -26.20 27.66
N LEU A 382 -29.57 -26.71 27.59
CA LEU A 382 -28.41 -25.99 27.08
C LEU A 382 -28.61 -25.63 25.61
N CYS A 383 -29.09 -26.56 24.79
CA CYS A 383 -29.41 -26.30 23.38
C CYS A 383 -30.40 -25.15 23.22
N ARG A 384 -31.51 -25.20 23.97
CA ARG A 384 -32.55 -24.17 23.93
C ARG A 384 -32.01 -22.80 24.35
N ASN A 385 -31.28 -22.75 25.46
CA ASN A 385 -30.68 -21.51 25.97
C ASN A 385 -29.67 -20.93 24.97
N ALA A 386 -28.86 -21.77 24.33
CA ALA A 386 -27.88 -21.35 23.35
C ALA A 386 -28.52 -20.72 22.12
N ILE A 387 -29.56 -21.35 21.55
CA ILE A 387 -30.28 -20.81 20.38
C ILE A 387 -31.04 -19.53 20.73
N LEU A 388 -31.65 -19.47 21.93
CA LEU A 388 -32.34 -18.27 22.39
C LEU A 388 -31.39 -17.09 22.54
N GLN A 389 -30.17 -17.33 23.01
CA GLN A 389 -29.13 -16.31 23.13
C GLN A 389 -28.60 -15.89 21.75
N ASN A 390 -28.21 -16.85 20.90
CA ASN A 390 -27.72 -16.61 19.55
C ASN A 390 -28.15 -17.76 18.63
N PRO A 391 -28.98 -17.49 17.60
CA PRO A 391 -29.45 -18.52 16.67
C PRO A 391 -28.34 -19.28 15.93
N HIS A 392 -27.16 -18.67 15.74
CA HIS A 392 -26.00 -19.37 15.16
C HIS A 392 -25.49 -20.51 16.05
N ALA A 393 -25.88 -20.59 17.32
CA ALA A 393 -25.58 -21.74 18.16
C ALA A 393 -26.11 -23.06 17.58
N ILE A 394 -27.14 -23.03 16.71
CA ILE A 394 -27.67 -24.22 16.04
C ILE A 394 -26.60 -25.01 15.27
N TYR A 395 -25.55 -24.35 14.79
CA TYR A 395 -24.44 -25.01 14.09
C TYR A 395 -23.54 -25.82 15.03
N GLY A 396 -23.47 -25.43 16.30
CA GLY A 396 -22.67 -26.09 17.33
C GLY A 396 -23.40 -27.21 18.06
N ILE A 397 -24.71 -27.38 17.82
CA ILE A 397 -25.52 -28.41 18.47
C ILE A 397 -25.32 -29.77 17.74
N PRO A 398 -25.13 -30.88 18.48
CA PRO A 398 -25.07 -32.19 17.87
C PRO A 398 -26.34 -32.52 17.09
N LYS A 399 -26.21 -33.02 15.85
CA LYS A 399 -27.35 -33.33 14.96
C LYS A 399 -28.40 -34.25 15.60
N LYS A 400 -27.98 -35.13 16.51
CA LYS A 400 -28.84 -36.05 17.28
C LYS A 400 -29.86 -35.32 18.19
N LEU A 401 -29.59 -34.08 18.57
CA LEU A 401 -30.46 -33.24 19.42
C LEU A 401 -31.29 -32.23 18.62
N HIS A 402 -31.15 -32.21 17.29
CA HIS A 402 -31.94 -31.30 16.45
C HIS A 402 -33.42 -31.65 16.49
N CYS A 403 -34.26 -30.66 16.79
CA CYS A 403 -35.71 -30.82 16.80
C CYS A 403 -36.40 -29.63 16.12
N ASN A 404 -37.67 -29.82 15.76
CA ASN A 404 -38.46 -28.78 15.07
C ASN A 404 -38.57 -27.49 15.88
N GLU A 405 -38.61 -27.61 17.21
CA GLU A 405 -38.64 -26.45 18.11
C GLU A 405 -37.39 -25.58 17.95
N PHE A 406 -36.20 -26.19 18.01
CA PHE A 406 -34.91 -25.50 17.88
C PHE A 406 -34.78 -24.77 16.54
N PHE A 407 -35.15 -25.44 15.45
CA PHE A 407 -35.17 -24.80 14.14
C PHE A 407 -36.17 -23.66 14.05
N LEU A 408 -37.35 -23.79 14.66
CA LEU A 408 -38.36 -22.73 14.65
C LEU A 408 -37.87 -21.50 15.43
N ILE A 409 -37.25 -21.68 16.60
CA ILE A 409 -36.68 -20.59 17.39
C ILE A 409 -35.57 -19.89 16.58
N ALA A 410 -34.69 -20.66 15.95
CA ALA A 410 -33.58 -20.12 15.17
C ALA A 410 -34.05 -19.37 13.91
N ILE A 411 -34.98 -19.94 13.13
CA ILE A 411 -35.53 -19.35 11.89
C ILE A 411 -36.23 -18.02 12.16
N LYS A 412 -36.92 -17.88 13.30
CA LYS A 412 -37.59 -16.63 13.68
C LYS A 412 -36.63 -15.44 13.74
N GLN A 413 -35.36 -15.68 14.08
CA GLN A 413 -34.35 -14.64 14.16
C GLN A 413 -33.43 -14.62 12.93
N ILE A 414 -33.09 -15.78 12.37
CA ILE A 414 -32.23 -15.93 11.19
C ILE A 414 -32.92 -16.84 10.16
N PRO A 415 -33.57 -16.27 9.14
CA PRO A 415 -34.32 -17.02 8.11
C PRO A 415 -33.48 -18.07 7.38
N ASP A 416 -32.19 -17.77 7.19
CA ASP A 416 -31.23 -18.63 6.50
C ASP A 416 -31.04 -20.01 7.15
N VAL A 417 -31.39 -20.15 8.43
CA VAL A 417 -31.37 -21.45 9.13
C VAL A 417 -32.29 -22.47 8.45
N LEU A 418 -33.32 -22.04 7.68
CA LEU A 418 -34.16 -22.92 6.88
C LEU A 418 -33.33 -23.82 5.93
N LYS A 419 -32.20 -23.31 5.41
CA LYS A 419 -31.28 -24.06 4.53
C LYS A 419 -30.69 -25.29 5.21
N LEU A 420 -30.52 -25.24 6.54
CA LEU A 420 -29.96 -26.32 7.35
C LEU A 420 -30.97 -27.38 7.75
N VAL A 421 -32.25 -27.00 7.85
CA VAL A 421 -33.32 -27.94 8.18
C VAL A 421 -33.39 -28.98 7.05
N PRO A 422 -33.28 -30.29 7.35
CA PRO A 422 -33.47 -31.34 6.35
C PRO A 422 -34.80 -31.15 5.63
N THR A 423 -34.83 -31.34 4.31
CA THR A 423 -36.02 -31.06 3.48
C THR A 423 -37.28 -31.74 4.02
N ASP A 424 -37.15 -32.98 4.51
CA ASP A 424 -38.25 -33.78 5.04
C ASP A 424 -38.76 -33.30 6.42
N MET A 425 -37.95 -32.52 7.15
CA MET A 425 -38.32 -31.94 8.46
C MET A 425 -38.88 -30.52 8.36
N ARG A 426 -38.80 -29.88 7.19
CA ARG A 426 -39.31 -28.53 6.99
C ARG A 426 -40.83 -28.54 7.16
N THR A 427 -41.33 -27.64 7.99
CA THR A 427 -42.77 -27.47 8.23
C THR A 427 -43.31 -26.25 7.51
N VAL A 428 -44.63 -26.21 7.29
CA VAL A 428 -45.31 -25.06 6.70
C VAL A 428 -45.00 -23.78 7.47
N GLU A 429 -45.06 -23.84 8.80
CA GLU A 429 -44.81 -22.69 9.68
C GLU A 429 -43.37 -22.17 9.58
N GLN A 430 -42.36 -23.06 9.53
CA GLN A 430 -40.96 -22.66 9.32
C GLN A 430 -40.76 -21.97 7.96
N CYS A 431 -41.35 -22.52 6.89
CA CYS A 431 -41.30 -21.95 5.55
C CYS A 431 -41.99 -20.58 5.48
N LEU A 432 -43.15 -20.42 6.13
CA LEU A 432 -43.87 -19.15 6.17
C LEU A 432 -43.04 -18.07 6.87
N ILE A 433 -42.54 -18.35 8.08
CA ILE A 433 -41.74 -17.39 8.86
C ILE A 433 -40.48 -16.98 8.09
N ALA A 434 -39.79 -17.95 7.47
CA ALA A 434 -38.59 -17.66 6.68
C ALA A 434 -38.90 -16.79 5.46
N LEU A 435 -39.98 -17.09 4.72
CA LEU A 435 -40.39 -16.35 3.52
C LEU A 435 -40.87 -14.93 3.82
N GLU A 436 -41.54 -14.72 4.95
CA GLU A 436 -41.96 -13.39 5.38
C GLU A 436 -40.78 -12.44 5.58
N GLN A 437 -39.63 -12.98 5.99
CA GLN A 437 -38.41 -12.22 6.23
C GLN A 437 -37.50 -12.15 5.01
N ASP A 438 -37.36 -13.26 4.25
CA ASP A 438 -36.55 -13.33 3.04
C ASP A 438 -37.23 -14.16 1.94
N LYS A 439 -37.72 -13.46 0.90
CA LYS A 439 -38.36 -14.07 -0.27
C LYS A 439 -37.44 -14.95 -1.11
N THR A 440 -36.11 -14.76 -1.04
CA THR A 440 -35.15 -15.58 -1.81
C THR A 440 -35.13 -17.03 -1.33
N LEU A 441 -35.63 -17.29 -0.12
CA LEU A 441 -35.70 -18.62 0.48
C LEU A 441 -36.78 -19.52 -0.12
N TYR A 442 -37.62 -19.02 -1.05
CA TYR A 442 -38.65 -19.81 -1.72
C TYR A 442 -38.13 -21.05 -2.43
N ASN A 443 -36.93 -20.97 -2.99
CA ASN A 443 -36.28 -22.13 -3.62
C ASN A 443 -36.00 -23.27 -2.64
N PHE A 444 -35.89 -22.97 -1.34
CA PHE A 444 -35.70 -23.93 -0.26
C PHE A 444 -37.02 -24.44 0.34
N VAL A 445 -38.18 -23.99 -0.12
CA VAL A 445 -39.45 -24.60 0.28
C VAL A 445 -39.62 -25.93 -0.47
N PRO A 446 -39.84 -27.07 0.23
CA PRO A 446 -40.10 -28.37 -0.39
C PRO A 446 -41.27 -28.28 -1.38
N VAL A 447 -41.15 -28.94 -2.52
CA VAL A 447 -42.16 -28.89 -3.60
C VAL A 447 -43.55 -29.25 -3.08
N GLN A 448 -43.63 -30.27 -2.21
CA GLN A 448 -44.86 -30.76 -1.59
C GLN A 448 -45.55 -29.70 -0.70
N LEU A 449 -44.79 -28.76 -0.13
CA LEU A 449 -45.35 -27.69 0.71
C LEU A 449 -45.73 -26.45 -0.10
N ARG A 450 -45.27 -26.32 -1.34
CA ARG A 450 -45.60 -25.15 -2.19
C ARG A 450 -47.07 -25.10 -2.56
N GLU A 451 -47.76 -26.23 -2.60
CA GLU A 451 -49.21 -26.31 -2.85
C GLU A 451 -50.05 -25.93 -1.62
N ASN A 452 -49.42 -25.74 -0.45
CA ASN A 452 -50.15 -25.35 0.74
C ASN A 452 -50.78 -23.95 0.56
N PRO A 453 -52.09 -23.79 0.85
CA PRO A 453 -52.81 -22.54 0.57
C PRO A 453 -52.21 -21.32 1.29
N ARG A 454 -51.60 -21.50 2.47
CA ARG A 454 -50.93 -20.42 3.19
C ARG A 454 -49.65 -19.97 2.49
N ILE A 455 -48.85 -20.92 2.01
CA ILE A 455 -47.59 -20.64 1.30
C ILE A 455 -47.89 -20.03 -0.07
N LEU A 456 -48.86 -20.56 -0.82
CA LEU A 456 -49.30 -19.98 -2.11
C LEU A 456 -49.74 -18.53 -1.94
N LYS A 457 -50.62 -18.26 -0.97
CA LYS A 457 -51.11 -16.90 -0.70
C LYS A 457 -49.96 -15.93 -0.39
N LEU A 458 -49.00 -16.35 0.43
CA LEU A 458 -47.83 -15.53 0.75
C LEU A 458 -46.91 -15.37 -0.47
N ALA A 459 -46.66 -16.43 -1.23
CA ALA A 459 -45.80 -16.41 -2.40
C ALA A 459 -46.35 -15.52 -3.52
N SER A 460 -47.66 -15.57 -3.80
CA SER A 460 -48.33 -14.66 -4.72
C SER A 460 -48.26 -13.20 -4.25
N LYS A 461 -48.45 -12.94 -2.94
CA LYS A 461 -48.27 -11.59 -2.36
C LYS A 461 -46.85 -11.06 -2.54
N LEU A 462 -45.84 -11.93 -2.46
CA LEU A 462 -44.43 -11.60 -2.63
C LEU A 462 -43.97 -11.56 -4.10
N GLY A 463 -44.87 -11.84 -5.07
CA GLY A 463 -44.58 -11.86 -6.50
C GLY A 463 -43.70 -13.03 -6.94
N LEU A 464 -43.72 -14.15 -6.20
CA LEU A 464 -42.91 -15.33 -6.46
C LEU A 464 -43.61 -16.39 -7.34
N VAL A 465 -44.94 -16.30 -7.44
CA VAL A 465 -45.80 -17.20 -8.23
C VAL A 465 -46.87 -16.34 -8.89
N GLU A 466 -47.25 -16.67 -10.13
CA GLU A 466 -48.34 -16.00 -10.84
C GLU A 466 -49.64 -16.08 -10.02
N THR A 467 -50.29 -14.94 -9.79
CA THR A 467 -51.61 -14.88 -9.20
C THR A 467 -52.59 -15.57 -10.14
N ILE A 468 -53.12 -16.72 -9.74
CA ILE A 468 -54.35 -17.22 -10.32
C ILE A 468 -55.44 -16.28 -9.79
N GLU A 469 -55.77 -15.24 -10.56
CA GLU A 469 -57.01 -14.51 -10.34
C GLU A 469 -58.13 -15.54 -10.36
N GLU A 470 -58.96 -15.58 -9.31
CA GLU A 470 -60.23 -16.29 -9.31
C GLU A 470 -61.17 -15.62 -10.31
N THR A 471 -60.89 -15.81 -11.59
CA THR A 471 -61.81 -15.55 -12.69
C THR A 471 -61.93 -16.84 -13.47
N ASP A 472 -63.12 -17.43 -13.35
CA ASP A 472 -63.70 -18.51 -14.16
C ASP A 472 -63.90 -19.85 -13.44
N TRP A 473 -64.79 -19.83 -12.44
CA TRP A 473 -65.79 -20.88 -12.32
C TRP A 473 -67.17 -20.21 -12.14
N MET A 474 -67.93 -20.16 -13.24
CA MET A 474 -69.39 -19.92 -13.21
C MET A 474 -70.10 -21.09 -12.55
#